data_AF-A0A8S2P4A2-F1
#
_entry.id   AF-A0A8S2P4A2-F1
#
_cell.length_a   1.000
_cell.length_b   1.000
_cell.length_c   1.000
_cell.angle_alpha   90.00
_cell.angle_beta   90.00
_cell.angle_gamma   90.00
#
_symmetry.space_group_name_H-M   'P 1'
#
loop_
_entity.id
_entity.type
_entity.pdbx_description
1 polymer ?
#
loop_
_entity_poly.entity_id
_entity_poly.type
_entity_poly.pdbx_seq_one_letter_code
_entity_poly.pdbx_strand_id
1 'polypeptide(L)'
;MANVHRVKQFLKSWWRLLIIALTPLILLPLPLVVNSIQAKCAYVVLLLTIYWVFEVMPYAVTSLLPLAFFPMAGVISGDEIGHNYFKDISTLFLGSMILAHAMEHVQLHRRLALFVLKIVGSSVKWSMAGLMIVTAFLSMWINNSAATSIMIPAAIAIIDEFKNYDQQHHQTNQGQLQSEEILSVDGLSNQKK
;
A
#
# COMPACT_ATOMS: atom_id res chain seq x y z
N MET A 1 12.20 -28.05 -11.03
CA MET A 1 12.00 -27.03 -9.97
C MET A 1 10.56 -26.50 -9.87
N ALA A 2 9.65 -26.77 -10.83
CA ALA A 2 8.27 -26.23 -10.80
C ALA A 2 7.32 -26.86 -9.75
N ASN A 3 7.57 -28.10 -9.29
CA ASN A 3 6.68 -28.79 -8.34
C ASN A 3 6.82 -28.30 -6.89
N VAL A 4 8.02 -27.91 -6.46
CA VAL A 4 8.27 -27.45 -5.08
C VAL A 4 7.57 -26.12 -4.80
N HIS A 5 7.52 -25.22 -5.79
CA HIS A 5 6.83 -23.94 -5.67
C HIS A 5 5.31 -24.11 -5.56
N ARG A 6 4.74 -25.05 -6.34
CA ARG A 6 3.31 -25.40 -6.28
C ARG A 6 2.94 -26.04 -4.94
N VAL A 7 3.76 -26.95 -4.42
CA VAL A 7 3.51 -27.62 -3.12
C VAL A 7 3.60 -26.64 -1.95
N LYS A 8 4.56 -25.70 -1.93
CA LYS A 8 4.61 -24.64 -0.91
C LYS A 8 3.37 -23.74 -0.93
N GLN A 9 2.87 -23.40 -2.11
CA GLN A 9 1.64 -22.63 -2.26
C GLN A 9 0.42 -23.42 -1.75
N PHE A 10 0.35 -24.71 -2.06
CA PHE A 10 -0.68 -25.61 -1.54
C PHE A 10 -0.63 -25.77 -0.02
N LEU A 11 0.55 -25.99 0.56
CA LEU A 11 0.73 -26.19 2.01
C LEU A 11 0.42 -24.89 2.80
N LYS A 12 0.77 -23.74 2.24
CA LYS A 12 0.41 -22.42 2.80
C LYS A 12 -1.09 -22.15 2.74
N SER A 13 -1.77 -22.54 1.66
CA SER A 13 -3.24 -22.50 1.56
C SER A 13 -3.91 -23.48 2.51
N TRP A 14 -3.34 -24.67 2.72
CA TRP A 14 -3.87 -25.67 3.64
C TRP A 14 -3.81 -25.25 5.11
N TRP A 15 -2.74 -24.57 5.53
CA TRP A 15 -2.66 -24.03 6.89
C TRP A 15 -3.73 -22.94 7.13
N ARG A 16 -4.03 -22.11 6.13
CA ARG A 16 -5.15 -21.15 6.20
C ARG A 16 -6.50 -21.84 6.41
N LEU A 17 -6.75 -22.95 5.69
CA LEU A 17 -7.96 -23.76 5.88
C LEU A 17 -8.04 -24.40 7.26
N LEU A 18 -6.90 -24.84 7.82
CA LEU A 18 -6.85 -25.34 9.20
C LEU A 18 -7.20 -24.27 10.22
N ILE A 19 -6.74 -23.02 10.04
CA ILE A 19 -7.12 -21.90 10.92
C ILE A 19 -8.62 -21.61 10.80
N ILE A 20 -9.18 -21.60 9.58
CA ILE A 20 -10.63 -21.43 9.34
C ILE A 20 -11.47 -22.50 10.04
N ALA A 21 -10.99 -23.74 10.09
CA ALA A 21 -11.71 -24.82 10.77
C ALA A 21 -11.48 -24.81 12.30
N LEU A 22 -10.30 -24.42 12.75
CA LEU A 22 -9.91 -24.46 14.17
C LEU A 22 -10.47 -23.28 14.96
N THR A 23 -10.55 -22.08 14.38
CA THR A 23 -11.07 -20.87 15.06
C THR A 23 -12.53 -20.99 15.51
N PRO A 24 -13.50 -21.47 14.70
CA PRO A 24 -14.85 -21.70 15.18
C PRO A 24 -14.91 -22.87 16.18
N LEU A 25 -14.06 -23.89 16.02
CA LEU A 25 -14.02 -25.06 16.92
C LEU A 25 -13.50 -24.70 18.32
N ILE A 26 -12.46 -23.86 18.41
CA ILE A 26 -11.87 -23.40 19.68
C ILE A 26 -12.80 -22.44 20.43
N LEU A 27 -13.62 -21.69 19.67
CA LEU A 27 -14.49 -20.64 20.21
C LEU A 27 -15.92 -21.14 20.47
N LEU A 28 -16.29 -22.30 19.93
CA LEU A 28 -17.55 -23.02 20.16
C LEU A 28 -17.98 -23.14 21.64
N PRO A 29 -17.08 -23.34 22.63
CA PRO A 29 -17.49 -23.38 24.03
C PRO A 29 -18.07 -22.06 24.57
N LEU A 30 -17.77 -20.90 23.97
CA LEU A 30 -18.30 -19.60 24.44
C LEU A 30 -19.82 -19.47 24.33
N PRO A 31 -20.45 -19.68 23.15
CA PRO A 31 -21.90 -19.59 23.01
C PRO A 31 -22.66 -20.75 23.66
N LEU A 32 -21.99 -21.88 23.94
CA LEU A 32 -22.60 -23.06 24.56
C LEU A 32 -22.64 -22.97 26.10
N VAL A 33 -21.66 -22.31 26.74
CA VAL A 33 -21.61 -22.16 28.21
C VAL A 33 -22.46 -20.98 28.69
N VAL A 34 -22.59 -19.92 27.91
CA VAL A 34 -23.43 -18.75 28.24
C VAL A 34 -24.41 -18.50 27.10
N ASN A 35 -25.64 -18.97 27.24
CA ASN A 35 -26.70 -18.81 26.24
C ASN A 35 -27.33 -17.40 26.31
N SER A 36 -26.50 -16.36 26.18
CA SER A 36 -26.93 -14.97 26.07
C SER A 36 -26.67 -14.43 24.67
N ILE A 37 -27.49 -13.47 24.24
CA ILE A 37 -27.28 -12.77 22.96
C ILE A 37 -25.91 -12.09 22.91
N GLN A 38 -25.40 -11.56 24.04
CA GLN A 38 -24.10 -10.90 24.06
C GLN A 38 -22.95 -11.88 23.81
N ALA A 39 -23.03 -13.11 24.33
CA ALA A 39 -22.01 -14.13 24.10
C ALA A 39 -21.95 -14.57 22.64
N LYS A 40 -23.10 -14.66 21.97
CA LYS A 40 -23.18 -14.96 20.53
C LYS A 40 -22.61 -13.83 19.67
N CYS A 41 -22.87 -12.57 20.01
CA CYS A 41 -22.24 -11.41 19.36
C CYS A 41 -20.72 -11.44 19.53
N ALA A 42 -20.24 -11.64 20.76
CA ALA A 42 -18.81 -11.66 21.08
C ALA A 42 -18.09 -12.80 20.33
N TYR A 43 -18.72 -13.97 20.22
CA TYR A 43 -18.21 -15.10 19.43
C TYR A 43 -17.98 -14.69 17.97
N VAL A 44 -18.98 -14.08 17.31
CA VAL A 44 -18.86 -13.66 15.91
C VAL A 44 -17.79 -12.59 15.74
N VAL A 45 -17.76 -11.56 16.60
CA VAL A 45 -16.76 -10.48 16.54
C VAL A 45 -15.33 -10.99 16.73
N LEU A 46 -15.12 -11.90 17.68
CA LEU A 46 -13.79 -12.43 17.97
C LEU A 46 -13.31 -13.36 16.84
N LEU A 47 -14.21 -14.16 16.27
CA LEU A 47 -13.94 -14.96 15.07
C LEU A 47 -13.50 -14.07 13.89
N LEU A 48 -14.21 -12.97 13.63
CA LEU A 48 -13.86 -12.01 12.59
C LEU A 48 -12.52 -11.32 12.85
N THR A 49 -12.27 -10.93 14.10
CA THR A 49 -11.02 -10.27 14.51
C THR A 49 -9.82 -11.19 14.26
N ILE A 50 -9.93 -12.47 14.62
CA ILE A 50 -8.89 -13.46 14.32
C ILE A 50 -8.73 -13.59 12.80
N TYR A 51 -9.81 -13.67 12.03
CA TYR A 51 -9.71 -13.79 10.57
C TYR A 51 -9.06 -12.57 9.89
N TRP A 52 -9.26 -11.37 10.43
CA TRP A 52 -8.56 -10.17 9.99
C TRP A 52 -7.08 -10.19 10.36
N VAL A 53 -6.72 -10.45 11.62
CA VAL A 53 -5.32 -10.42 12.08
C VAL A 53 -4.46 -11.47 11.38
N PHE A 54 -5.00 -12.66 11.15
CA PHE A 54 -4.28 -13.75 10.47
C PHE A 54 -4.42 -13.70 8.93
N GLU A 55 -5.11 -12.70 8.39
CA GLU A 55 -5.39 -12.51 6.96
C GLU A 55 -5.80 -13.80 6.24
N VAL A 56 -6.62 -14.62 6.90
CA VAL A 56 -6.85 -16.00 6.46
C VAL A 56 -7.62 -16.02 5.13
N MET A 57 -8.52 -15.05 4.97
CA MET A 57 -9.28 -14.76 3.75
C MET A 57 -9.04 -13.31 3.30
N PRO A 58 -9.32 -12.97 2.02
CA PRO A 58 -9.27 -11.58 1.57
C PRO A 58 -10.15 -10.69 2.46
N TYR A 59 -9.66 -9.51 2.82
CA TYR A 59 -10.37 -8.57 3.71
C TYR A 59 -11.84 -8.37 3.30
N ALA A 60 -12.13 -8.26 1.99
CA ALA A 60 -13.48 -8.11 1.47
C ALA A 60 -14.40 -9.31 1.83
N VAL A 61 -13.88 -10.54 1.77
CA VAL A 61 -14.64 -11.76 2.08
C VAL A 61 -14.87 -11.89 3.58
N THR A 62 -13.84 -11.62 4.39
CA THR A 62 -13.97 -11.61 5.86
C THR A 62 -14.96 -10.56 6.33
N SER A 63 -14.95 -9.38 5.70
CA SER A 63 -15.93 -8.33 5.97
C SER A 63 -17.34 -8.67 5.50
N LEU A 64 -17.59 -9.75 4.75
CA LEU A 64 -18.94 -10.19 4.38
C LEU A 64 -19.48 -11.32 5.26
N LEU A 65 -18.58 -12.05 5.96
CA LEU A 65 -18.96 -13.09 6.92
C LEU A 65 -20.02 -12.67 7.96
N PRO A 66 -19.98 -11.45 8.54
CA PRO A 66 -20.96 -11.02 9.54
C PRO A 66 -22.40 -11.15 9.01
N LEU A 67 -22.61 -10.83 7.73
CA LEU A 67 -23.93 -10.87 7.10
C LEU A 67 -24.57 -12.26 7.13
N ALA A 68 -23.76 -13.33 7.10
CA ALA A 68 -24.24 -14.70 7.18
C ALA A 68 -24.20 -15.26 8.62
N PHE A 69 -23.15 -14.96 9.39
CA PHE A 69 -22.95 -15.53 10.73
C PHE A 69 -23.87 -14.92 11.80
N PHE A 70 -24.15 -13.61 11.74
CA PHE A 70 -25.06 -12.97 12.71
C PHE A 70 -26.52 -13.48 12.65
N PRO A 71 -27.16 -13.65 11.47
CA PRO A 71 -28.50 -14.22 11.40
C PRO A 71 -28.50 -15.73 11.71
N MET A 72 -27.44 -16.47 11.34
CA MET A 72 -27.30 -17.89 11.69
C MET A 72 -27.11 -18.11 13.20
N ALA A 73 -26.46 -17.17 13.90
CA ALA A 73 -26.38 -17.18 15.36
C ALA A 73 -27.71 -16.76 16.05
N GLY A 74 -28.68 -16.24 15.30
CA GLY A 74 -29.97 -15.78 15.82
C GLY A 74 -29.87 -14.50 16.65
N VAL A 75 -28.89 -13.64 16.36
CA VAL A 75 -28.68 -12.38 17.08
C VAL A 75 -29.56 -11.26 16.52
N ILE A 76 -29.56 -11.09 15.20
CA ILE A 76 -30.19 -9.97 14.49
C ILE A 76 -30.64 -10.45 13.11
N SER A 77 -31.73 -9.87 12.59
CA SER A 77 -32.31 -10.23 11.30
C SER A 77 -31.41 -9.83 10.14
N GLY A 78 -31.44 -10.62 9.05
CA GLY A 78 -30.61 -10.37 7.86
C GLY A 78 -30.87 -9.00 7.21
N ASP A 79 -32.11 -8.54 7.18
CA ASP A 79 -32.49 -7.24 6.62
C ASP A 79 -31.87 -6.06 7.39
N GLU A 80 -31.81 -6.17 8.72
CA GLU A 80 -31.28 -5.11 9.58
C GLU A 80 -29.75 -4.98 9.45
N ILE A 81 -29.05 -6.11 9.32
CA ILE A 81 -27.61 -6.11 9.02
C ILE A 81 -27.35 -5.57 7.61
N GLY A 82 -28.16 -5.98 6.63
CA GLY A 82 -28.05 -5.50 5.26
C GLY A 82 -28.14 -3.97 5.18
N HIS A 83 -29.10 -3.38 5.91
CA HIS A 83 -29.23 -1.93 6.00
C HIS A 83 -28.01 -1.26 6.66
N ASN A 84 -27.47 -1.87 7.72
CA ASN A 84 -26.26 -1.37 8.39
C ASN A 84 -25.01 -1.43 7.51
N TYR A 85 -24.92 -2.39 6.59
CA TYR A 85 -23.79 -2.50 5.64
C TYR A 85 -23.78 -1.37 4.60
N PHE A 86 -24.96 -0.99 4.11
CA PHE A 86 -25.13 0.05 3.09
C PHE A 86 -25.34 1.45 3.65
N LYS A 87 -24.92 1.70 4.90
CA LYS A 87 -24.94 3.04 5.50
C LYS A 87 -24.21 4.06 4.64
N ASP A 88 -24.67 5.31 4.72
CA ASP A 88 -24.24 6.44 3.89
C ASP A 88 -22.72 6.56 3.73
N ILE A 89 -21.96 6.29 4.79
CA ILE A 89 -20.48 6.39 4.79
C ILE A 89 -19.84 5.39 3.79
N SER A 90 -20.30 4.14 3.76
CA SER A 90 -19.79 3.11 2.84
C SER A 90 -20.10 3.47 1.38
N THR A 91 -21.30 3.99 1.14
CA THR A 91 -21.75 4.42 -0.19
C THR A 91 -20.99 5.66 -0.68
N LEU A 92 -20.69 6.61 0.22
CA LEU A 92 -19.83 7.76 -0.08
C LEU A 92 -18.41 7.34 -0.43
N PHE A 93 -17.85 6.36 0.27
CA PHE A 93 -16.53 5.81 -0.02
C PHE A 93 -16.49 5.10 -1.38
N LEU A 94 -17.54 4.34 -1.74
CA LEU A 94 -17.67 3.77 -3.08
C LEU A 94 -17.79 4.87 -4.14
N GLY A 95 -18.55 5.93 -3.86
CA GLY A 95 -18.67 7.10 -4.73
C GLY A 95 -17.33 7.80 -4.97
N SER A 96 -16.49 7.94 -3.93
CA SER A 96 -15.17 8.56 -4.08
C SER A 96 -14.20 7.69 -4.90
N MET A 97 -14.30 6.35 -4.81
CA MET A 97 -13.54 5.43 -5.65
C MET A 97 -13.93 5.54 -7.12
N ILE A 98 -15.25 5.59 -7.41
CA ILE A 98 -15.76 5.78 -8.77
C ILE A 98 -15.33 7.15 -9.32
N LEU A 99 -15.42 8.20 -8.50
CA LEU A 99 -14.98 9.54 -8.88
C LEU A 99 -13.47 9.60 -9.16
N ALA A 100 -12.64 8.99 -8.31
CA ALA A 100 -11.20 8.90 -8.52
C ALA A 100 -10.85 8.18 -9.83
N HIS A 101 -11.52 7.06 -10.12
CA HIS A 101 -11.33 6.31 -11.36
C HIS A 101 -11.80 7.10 -12.60
N ALA A 102 -12.93 7.81 -12.51
CA ALA A 102 -13.39 8.69 -13.57
C ALA A 102 -12.40 9.84 -13.85
N MET A 103 -11.81 10.43 -12.79
CA MET A 103 -10.78 11.46 -12.91
C MET A 103 -9.49 10.91 -13.54
N GLU A 104 -9.14 9.66 -13.27
CA GLU A 104 -8.02 8.97 -13.91
C GLU A 104 -8.27 8.79 -15.41
N HIS A 105 -9.47 8.37 -15.81
CA HIS A 105 -9.85 8.19 -17.22
C HIS A 105 -9.77 9.50 -18.03
N VAL A 106 -10.05 10.64 -17.39
CA VAL A 106 -9.92 11.97 -18.00
C VAL A 106 -8.44 12.44 -18.08
N GLN A 107 -7.49 11.60 -17.67
CA GLN A 107 -6.06 11.91 -17.55
C GLN A 107 -5.83 13.21 -16.79
N LEU A 108 -6.58 13.42 -15.70
CA LEU A 108 -6.51 14.66 -14.95
C LEU A 108 -5.08 14.94 -14.48
N HIS A 109 -4.34 13.90 -14.10
CA HIS A 109 -2.91 13.93 -13.77
C HIS A 109 -2.05 14.57 -14.88
N ARG A 110 -2.33 14.25 -16.15
CA ARG A 110 -1.63 14.84 -17.32
C ARG A 110 -2.04 16.29 -17.57
N ARG A 111 -3.32 16.62 -17.41
CA ARG A 111 -3.80 18.02 -17.50
C ARG A 111 -3.23 18.89 -16.39
N LEU A 112 -3.15 18.37 -15.17
CA LEU A 112 -2.54 19.05 -14.03
C LEU A 112 -1.04 19.26 -14.25
N ALA A 113 -0.32 18.24 -14.73
CA ALA A 113 1.10 18.37 -15.05
C ALA A 113 1.37 19.45 -16.12
N LEU A 114 0.56 19.47 -17.19
CA LEU A 114 0.67 20.48 -18.25
C LEU A 114 0.26 21.89 -17.77
N PHE A 115 -0.74 22.00 -16.90
CA PHE A 115 -1.18 23.28 -16.31
C PHE A 115 -0.11 23.87 -15.39
N VAL A 116 0.49 23.04 -14.52
CA VAL A 116 1.62 23.45 -13.68
C VAL A 116 2.81 23.87 -14.55
N LEU A 117 3.15 23.09 -15.58
CA LEU A 117 4.24 23.43 -16.51
C LEU A 117 4.00 24.77 -17.23
N LYS A 118 2.75 25.07 -17.57
CA LYS A 118 2.36 26.32 -18.23
C LYS A 118 2.41 27.54 -17.29
N ILE A 119 2.08 27.37 -16.01
CA ILE A 119 2.10 28.46 -15.02
C ILE A 119 3.51 28.77 -14.53
N VAL A 120 4.33 27.74 -14.39
CA VAL A 120 5.63 27.83 -13.71
C VAL A 120 6.77 28.26 -14.65
N GLY A 121 6.66 27.99 -15.95
CA GLY A 121 7.78 28.18 -16.88
C GLY A 121 8.98 27.28 -16.54
N SER A 122 10.06 27.36 -17.31
CA SER A 122 11.21 26.41 -17.32
C SER A 122 12.01 26.20 -16.00
N SER A 123 11.55 26.71 -14.85
CA SER A 123 12.31 26.66 -13.59
C SER A 123 11.87 25.52 -12.65
N VAL A 124 12.78 24.56 -12.43
CA VAL A 124 12.57 23.31 -11.66
C VAL A 124 12.04 23.54 -10.24
N LYS A 125 12.46 24.63 -9.57
CA LYS A 125 12.07 24.96 -8.19
C LYS A 125 10.56 25.20 -8.04
N TRP A 126 9.96 25.88 -9.01
CA TRP A 126 8.53 26.17 -9.00
C TRP A 126 7.69 24.97 -9.43
N SER A 127 8.25 24.05 -10.24
CA SER A 127 7.54 22.85 -10.68
C SER A 127 7.35 21.87 -9.52
N MET A 128 8.35 21.77 -8.64
CA MET A 128 8.25 21.00 -7.40
C MET A 128 7.22 21.59 -6.43
N ALA A 129 7.17 22.92 -6.28
CA ALA A 129 6.18 23.59 -5.43
C ALA A 129 4.74 23.37 -5.94
N GLY A 130 4.53 23.49 -7.25
CA GLY A 130 3.23 23.20 -7.88
C GLY A 130 2.80 21.74 -7.69
N LEU A 131 3.73 20.80 -7.83
CA LEU A 131 3.48 19.38 -7.61
C LEU A 131 3.16 19.07 -6.14
N MET A 132 3.85 19.69 -5.18
CA MET A 132 3.58 19.52 -3.75
C MET A 132 2.18 20.02 -3.36
N ILE A 133 1.77 21.19 -3.84
CA ILE A 133 0.43 21.74 -3.57
C ILE A 133 -0.66 20.84 -4.16
N VAL A 134 -0.49 20.44 -5.42
CA VAL A 134 -1.38 19.50 -6.10
C VAL A 134 -1.50 18.18 -5.32
N THR A 135 -0.37 17.63 -4.88
CA THR A 135 -0.33 16.38 -4.12
C THR A 135 -0.96 16.53 -2.73
N ALA A 136 -0.79 17.68 -2.07
CA ALA A 136 -1.45 17.97 -0.79
C ALA A 136 -2.97 18.08 -0.90
N PHE A 137 -3.47 18.78 -1.93
CA PHE A 137 -4.92 18.87 -2.19
C PHE A 137 -5.50 17.51 -2.60
N LEU A 138 -4.78 16.75 -3.42
CA LEU A 138 -5.15 15.38 -3.77
C LEU A 138 -5.18 14.49 -2.52
N SER A 139 -4.17 14.57 -1.63
CA SER A 139 -4.09 13.76 -0.41
C SER A 139 -5.22 14.02 0.59
N MET A 140 -5.89 15.17 0.54
CA MET A 140 -7.05 15.47 1.37
C MET A 140 -8.35 14.83 0.83
N TRP A 141 -8.39 14.54 -0.47
CA TRP A 141 -9.57 13.96 -1.15
C TRP A 141 -9.41 12.48 -1.50
N ILE A 142 -8.16 12.01 -1.60
CA ILE A 142 -7.80 10.66 -1.95
C ILE A 142 -7.55 9.82 -0.69
N ASN A 143 -8.05 8.59 -0.70
CA ASN A 143 -7.75 7.60 0.31
C ASN A 143 -6.22 7.40 0.43
N ASN A 144 -5.70 7.32 1.66
CA ASN A 144 -4.28 7.20 2.00
C ASN A 144 -3.49 6.20 1.13
N SER A 145 -4.13 5.12 0.64
CA SER A 145 -3.53 4.16 -0.30
C SER A 145 -3.09 4.78 -1.64
N ALA A 146 -3.83 5.74 -2.19
CA ALA A 146 -3.45 6.38 -3.46
C ALA A 146 -2.38 7.47 -3.27
N ALA A 147 -2.28 8.10 -2.09
CA ALA A 147 -1.13 8.93 -1.74
C ALA A 147 0.18 8.11 -1.73
N THR A 148 0.15 6.89 -1.16
CA THR A 148 1.30 5.96 -1.22
C THR A 148 1.67 5.59 -2.65
N SER A 149 0.67 5.34 -3.53
CA SER A 149 0.91 5.01 -4.94
C SER A 149 1.60 6.13 -5.72
N ILE A 150 1.34 7.40 -5.39
CA ILE A 150 2.00 8.58 -5.98
C ILE A 150 3.43 8.73 -5.44
N MET A 151 3.65 8.38 -4.18
CA MET A 151 4.96 8.51 -3.52
C MET A 151 5.97 7.43 -3.96
N ILE A 152 5.51 6.23 -4.32
CA ILE A 152 6.39 5.13 -4.79
C ILE A 152 7.30 5.54 -5.97
N PRO A 153 6.79 6.07 -7.10
CA PRO A 153 7.65 6.47 -8.21
C PRO A 153 8.56 7.65 -7.86
N ALA A 154 8.11 8.58 -7.01
CA ALA A 154 8.94 9.69 -6.54
C ALA A 154 10.11 9.20 -5.67
N ALA A 155 9.88 8.22 -4.79
CA ALA A 155 10.93 7.60 -3.99
C ALA A 155 11.96 6.86 -4.87
N ILE A 156 11.51 6.16 -5.91
CA ILE A 156 12.39 5.48 -6.88
C ILE A 156 13.26 6.49 -7.62
N ALA A 157 12.69 7.62 -8.07
CA ALA A 157 13.44 8.67 -8.75
C ALA A 157 14.55 9.27 -7.86
N ILE A 158 14.27 9.46 -6.56
CA ILE A 158 15.27 9.95 -5.60
C ILE A 158 16.39 8.92 -5.39
N ILE A 159 16.05 7.63 -5.27
CA ILE A 159 17.05 6.56 -5.11
C ILE A 159 17.97 6.49 -6.34
N ASP A 160 17.42 6.67 -7.53
CA ASP A 160 18.21 6.64 -8.78
C ASP A 160 19.14 7.86 -8.87
N GLU A 161 18.68 9.03 -8.42
CA GLU A 161 19.52 10.23 -8.32
C GLU A 161 20.70 10.04 -7.35
N PHE A 162 20.46 9.45 -6.17
CA PHE A 162 21.53 9.14 -5.20
C PHE A 162 22.57 8.18 -5.79
N LYS A 163 22.14 7.18 -6.56
CA LYS A 163 23.05 6.25 -7.23
C LYS A 163 23.91 6.93 -8.30
N ASN A 164 23.34 7.87 -9.05
CA ASN A 164 24.09 8.67 -10.03
C ASN A 164 25.09 9.62 -9.34
N TYR A 165 24.70 10.18 -8.18
CA TYR A 165 25.56 11.06 -7.37
C TYR A 165 26.80 10.33 -6.82
N ASP A 166 26.63 9.11 -6.29
CA ASP A 166 27.74 8.26 -5.82
C ASP A 166 28.71 7.90 -6.97
N GLN A 167 28.18 7.59 -8.16
CA GLN A 167 29.01 7.28 -9.33
C GLN A 167 29.85 8.48 -9.80
N GLN A 168 29.27 9.69 -9.80
CA GLN A 168 30.01 10.91 -10.14
C GLN A 168 31.11 11.23 -9.12
N HIS A 169 30.85 11.03 -7.82
CA HIS A 169 31.86 11.25 -6.78
C HIS A 169 33.04 10.27 -6.88
N HIS A 170 32.79 9.00 -7.21
CA HIS A 170 33.86 8.02 -7.45
C HIS A 170 34.69 8.33 -8.71
N GLN A 171 34.06 8.80 -9.79
CA GLN A 171 34.78 9.21 -11.01
C GLN A 171 35.61 10.48 -10.80
N THR A 172 35.08 11.44 -10.02
CA THR A 172 35.81 12.70 -9.71
C THR A 172 37.03 12.43 -8.84
N ASN A 173 36.90 11.57 -7.81
CA ASN A 173 38.04 11.17 -6.98
C ASN A 173 39.10 10.38 -7.77
N GLN A 174 38.70 9.47 -8.67
CA GLN A 174 39.66 8.73 -9.50
C GLN A 174 40.39 9.65 -10.50
N GLY A 175 39.70 10.60 -11.12
CA GLY A 175 40.32 11.58 -12.01
C GLY A 175 41.31 12.50 -11.28
N GLN A 176 41.02 12.89 -10.04
CA GLN A 176 41.93 13.69 -9.22
C GLN A 176 43.17 12.89 -8.79
N LEU A 177 43.01 11.64 -8.37
CA LEU A 177 44.13 10.76 -8.02
C LEU A 177 45.05 10.50 -9.21
N GLN A 178 44.50 10.26 -10.41
CA GLN A 178 45.29 10.10 -11.63
C GLN A 178 45.99 11.41 -12.03
N SER A 179 45.36 12.56 -11.84
CA SER A 179 45.97 13.86 -12.11
C SER A 179 47.13 14.15 -11.16
N GLU A 180 47.00 13.83 -9.86
CA GLU A 180 48.09 13.92 -8.87
C GLU A 180 49.23 12.94 -9.18
N GLU A 181 48.92 11.71 -9.60
CA GLU A 181 49.91 10.70 -9.95
C GLU A 181 50.70 11.10 -11.21
N ILE A 182 50.02 11.63 -12.24
CA ILE A 182 50.66 12.16 -13.46
C ILE A 182 51.56 13.37 -13.14
N LEU A 183 51.09 14.32 -12.31
CA LEU A 183 51.89 15.49 -11.91
C LEU A 183 53.13 15.12 -11.08
N SER A 184 53.03 14.05 -10.28
CA SER A 184 54.14 13.51 -9.48
C SER A 184 55.19 12.83 -10.36
N VAL A 185 54.76 12.06 -11.36
CA VAL A 185 55.66 11.37 -12.31
C VAL A 185 56.37 12.38 -13.22
N ASP A 186 55.68 13.42 -13.69
CA ASP A 186 56.29 14.48 -14.51
C ASP A 186 57.28 15.34 -13.68
N GLY A 187 56.96 15.60 -12.40
CA GLY A 187 57.87 16.29 -11.48
C GLY A 187 59.16 15.51 -11.20
N LEU A 188 59.09 14.18 -11.11
CA LEU A 188 60.27 13.31 -10.96
C LEU A 188 61.09 13.19 -12.26
N SER A 189 60.44 13.26 -13.42
CA SER A 189 61.09 13.23 -14.74
C SER A 189 61.94 14.48 -15.00
N ASN A 190 61.44 15.66 -14.63
CA ASN A 190 62.15 16.94 -14.79
C ASN A 190 63.33 17.16 -13.83
N GLN A 191 63.44 16.40 -12.75
CA GLN A 191 64.56 16.48 -11.80
C GLN A 191 65.77 15.62 -12.21
N LYS A 192 65.64 14.81 -13.28
CA LYS A 192 66.67 13.84 -13.71
C LYS A 192 67.37 14.21 -15.03
N LYS A 193 67.15 15.42 -15.53
CA LYS A 193 67.82 16.03 -16.70
C LYS A 193 68.64 17.23 -16.25
#